data_AF-A0A942S600-F1
#
_entry.id   AF-A0A942S600-F1
#
_cell.length_a   1.000
_cell.length_b   1.000
_cell.length_c   1.000
_cell.angle_alpha   90.00
_cell.angle_beta   90.00
_cell.angle_gamma   90.00
#
_symmetry.space_group_name_H-M   'P 1'
#
loop_
_entity.id
_entity.type
_entity.pdbx_description
1 polymer ?
#
loop_
_entity_poly.entity_id
_entity_poly.type
_entity_poly.pdbx_seq_one_letter_code
_entity_poly.pdbx_strand_id
1 'polypeptide(L)'
;MKTQNLVIAIIISIFVQGVTLADGFKMKEESYIDDIPFNTTEIFDAHNNGDTNIVELTTPAEESFIEDIPFNTEKIAGEILSAKAMAETFTLCQESYIDDIPFDTKIIAYRYLSRKTNANSSSILRFIVFSGK
;
A
#
# COMPACT_ATOMS: atom_id res chain seq x y z
N MET A 1 -34.39 0.81 57.63
CA MET A 1 -34.16 0.07 56.36
C MET A 1 -33.92 1.00 55.16
N LYS A 2 -34.91 1.80 54.71
CA LYS A 2 -34.74 2.64 53.50
C LYS A 2 -33.62 3.71 53.62
N THR A 3 -33.52 4.37 54.78
CA THR A 3 -32.50 5.40 55.04
C THR A 3 -31.10 4.81 55.23
N GLN A 4 -31.00 3.64 55.86
CA GLN A 4 -29.72 2.93 56.03
C GLN A 4 -29.16 2.45 54.68
N ASN A 5 -30.02 1.90 53.81
CA ASN A 5 -29.60 1.48 52.47
C ASN A 5 -29.14 2.68 51.61
N LEU A 6 -29.78 3.84 51.78
CA LEU A 6 -29.39 5.08 51.10
C LEU A 6 -28.02 5.59 51.59
N VAL A 7 -27.79 5.57 52.90
CA VAL A 7 -26.49 5.97 53.49
C VAL A 7 -25.36 5.04 53.01
N ILE A 8 -25.60 3.73 52.97
CA ILE A 8 -24.63 2.74 52.48
C ILE A 8 -24.31 2.98 51.00
N ALA A 9 -25.31 3.26 50.16
CA ALA A 9 -25.09 3.54 48.74
C ALA A 9 -24.24 4.80 48.50
N ILE A 10 -24.44 5.85 49.30
CA ILE A 10 -23.65 7.09 49.22
C ILE A 10 -22.18 6.83 49.60
N ILE A 11 -21.95 6.04 50.66
CA ILE A 11 -20.59 5.69 51.10
C ILE A 11 -19.86 4.88 50.01
N ILE A 12 -20.54 3.89 49.41
CA ILE A 12 -19.97 3.08 48.32
C ILE A 12 -19.65 3.96 47.10
N SER A 13 -20.54 4.88 46.74
CA SER A 13 -20.33 5.83 45.64
C SER A 13 -19.07 6.68 45.83
N ILE A 14 -18.84 7.18 47.04
CA ILE A 14 -17.65 8.00 47.36
C ILE A 14 -16.39 7.14 47.34
N PHE A 15 -16.47 5.89 47.81
CA PHE A 15 -15.34 4.96 47.83
C PHE A 15 -14.91 4.55 46.41
N VAL A 16 -15.85 4.32 45.50
CA VAL A 16 -15.56 3.96 44.10
C VAL A 16 -14.87 5.10 43.35
N GLN A 17 -15.22 6.36 43.63
CA GLN A 17 -14.57 7.53 43.02
C GLN A 17 -13.12 7.74 43.51
N GLY A 18 -12.78 7.25 44.71
CA GLY A 18 -11.42 7.30 45.26
C GLY A 18 -10.48 6.19 44.78
N VAL A 19 -11.02 5.11 44.19
CA VAL A 19 -10.21 3.96 43.73
C VAL A 19 -9.80 4.10 42.26
N THR A 20 -10.37 5.02 41.50
CA THR A 20 -9.91 5.36 40.14
C THR A 20 -8.74 6.36 40.17
N LEU A 21 -7.87 6.27 41.18
CA LEU A 21 -6.58 6.94 41.14
C LEU A 21 -5.78 6.29 40.02
N ALA A 22 -5.55 7.10 38.98
CA ALA A 22 -4.31 7.20 38.24
C ALA A 22 -3.27 6.15 38.69
N ASP A 23 -3.39 4.94 38.16
CA ASP A 23 -2.24 4.06 38.07
C ASP A 23 -1.35 4.76 37.05
N GLY A 24 -0.44 5.58 37.58
CA GLY A 24 0.48 6.36 36.79
C GLY A 24 1.15 5.38 35.85
N PHE A 25 0.83 5.51 34.56
CA PHE A 25 1.54 4.86 33.47
C PHE A 25 2.99 5.31 33.57
N LYS A 26 3.75 4.68 34.46
CA LYS A 26 5.20 4.72 34.46
C LYS A 26 5.57 3.88 33.26
N MET A 27 5.65 4.56 32.11
CA MET A 27 6.35 4.01 30.97
C MET A 27 7.70 3.55 31.50
N LYS A 28 8.07 2.31 31.17
CA LYS A 28 9.40 1.82 31.55
C LYS A 28 10.39 2.77 30.93
N GLU A 29 11.27 3.31 31.75
CA GLU A 29 12.36 4.15 31.32
C GLU A 29 13.20 3.30 30.35
N GLU A 30 13.12 3.64 29.08
CA GLU A 30 13.90 3.00 28.03
C GLU A 30 15.37 3.39 28.21
N SER A 31 16.29 2.51 27.83
CA SER A 31 17.71 2.86 27.82
C SER A 31 17.89 4.09 26.94
N TYR A 32 18.57 5.12 27.45
CA TYR A 32 18.90 6.29 26.64
C TYR A 32 19.73 5.83 25.42
N ILE A 33 19.21 6.10 24.23
CA ILE A 33 19.91 5.95 22.97
C ILE A 33 20.27 7.38 22.53
N ASP A 34 21.47 7.56 21.99
CA ASP A 34 21.98 8.85 21.51
C ASP A 34 21.69 8.99 20.00
N ASP A 35 20.43 8.76 19.63
CA ASP A 35 19.91 8.69 18.27
C ASP A 35 19.30 10.01 17.80
N ILE A 36 19.24 11.03 18.65
CA ILE A 36 18.74 12.36 18.32
C ILE A 36 19.82 13.39 18.69
N PRO A 37 20.25 14.27 17.77
CA PRO A 37 21.40 15.16 17.95
C PRO A 37 21.10 16.36 18.87
N PHE A 38 20.15 16.23 19.80
CA PHE A 38 19.78 17.24 20.78
C PHE A 38 19.21 16.60 22.06
N ASN A 39 19.47 17.23 23.20
CA ASN A 39 18.95 16.78 24.49
C ASN A 39 17.52 17.31 24.72
N THR A 40 16.54 16.40 24.73
CA THR A 40 15.12 16.74 24.92
C THR A 40 14.82 17.35 26.29
N THR A 41 15.57 16.98 27.33
CA THR A 41 15.42 17.55 28.68
C THR A 41 15.87 19.01 28.69
N GLU A 42 17.01 19.31 28.05
CA GLU A 42 17.53 20.68 27.94
C GLU A 42 16.57 21.58 27.14
N ILE A 43 15.97 21.06 26.06
CA ILE A 43 14.95 21.79 25.28
C ILE A 43 13.72 22.11 26.14
N PHE A 44 13.24 21.11 26.89
CA PHE A 44 12.05 21.27 27.74
C PHE A 44 12.30 22.28 28.87
N ASP A 45 13.46 22.23 29.50
CA ASP A 45 13.86 23.17 30.55
C ASP A 45 14.04 24.59 30.00
N ALA A 46 14.67 24.76 28.82
CA ALA A 46 14.80 26.04 28.15
C ALA A 46 13.42 26.66 27.79
N HIS A 47 12.48 25.83 27.31
CA HIS A 47 11.11 26.27 27.03
C HIS A 47 10.39 26.75 28.28
N ASN A 48 10.47 26.01 29.39
CA ASN A 48 9.81 26.37 30.65
C ASN A 48 10.40 27.64 31.27
N ASN A 49 11.71 27.86 31.09
CA ASN A 49 12.40 29.05 31.59
C ASN A 49 12.20 30.29 30.71
N GLY A 50 11.44 30.17 29.61
CA GLY A 50 11.12 31.29 28.71
C GLY A 50 12.32 31.81 27.92
N ASP A 51 13.35 30.98 27.72
CA ASP A 51 14.51 31.37 26.94
C ASP A 51 14.11 31.49 25.46
N THR A 52 14.40 32.64 24.84
CA THR A 52 14.06 32.89 23.42
C THR A 52 15.17 32.46 22.45
N ASN A 53 16.32 31.99 22.95
CA ASN A 53 17.43 31.50 22.13
C ASN A 53 17.26 30.06 21.62
N ILE A 54 16.08 29.44 21.81
CA ILE A 54 15.79 28.07 21.35
C ILE A 54 15.92 27.91 19.82
N VAL A 55 15.91 29.01 19.07
CA VAL A 55 15.96 29.03 17.60
C VAL A 55 17.20 28.31 17.05
N GLU A 56 18.36 28.44 17.71
CA GLU A 56 19.61 27.80 17.28
C GLU A 56 19.63 26.28 17.58
N LEU A 57 18.77 25.81 18.50
CA LEU A 57 18.60 24.40 18.84
C LEU A 57 17.49 23.71 18.03
N THR A 58 16.54 24.49 17.48
CA THR A 58 15.38 23.98 16.71
C THR A 58 15.58 23.88 15.21
N THR A 59 16.69 24.37 14.66
CA THR A 59 17.10 24.11 13.28
C THR A 59 18.11 22.96 13.27
N PRO A 60 17.67 21.70 13.22
CA PRO A 60 18.60 20.61 12.96
C PRO A 60 19.28 20.91 11.63
N ALA A 61 20.62 20.84 11.61
CA ALA A 61 21.34 20.80 10.35
C ALA A 61 20.73 19.68 9.50
N GLU A 62 20.59 19.90 8.18
CA GLU A 62 20.16 18.81 7.29
C GLU A 62 21.10 17.62 7.53
N GLU A 63 20.57 16.59 8.17
CA GLU A 63 21.30 15.35 8.37
C GLU A 63 21.51 14.72 7.00
N SER A 64 22.72 14.22 6.79
CA SER A 64 23.00 13.46 5.58
C SER A 64 22.08 12.25 5.58
N PHE A 65 21.46 11.93 4.44
CA PHE A 65 20.66 10.72 4.32
C PHE A 65 21.54 9.50 4.66
N ILE A 66 21.29 8.86 5.79
CA ILE A 66 21.96 7.63 6.22
C ILE A 66 21.08 6.46 5.77
N GLU A 67 21.65 5.50 5.02
CA GLU A 67 21.00 4.23 4.70
C GLU A 67 20.94 3.32 5.96
N ASP A 68 20.22 3.78 6.99
CA ASP A 68 20.18 3.15 8.31
C ASP A 68 19.32 1.87 8.34
N ILE A 69 18.51 1.67 7.29
CA ILE A 69 17.66 0.50 7.13
C ILE A 69 18.36 -0.47 6.17
N PRO A 70 18.73 -1.69 6.62
CA PRO A 70 19.50 -2.66 5.82
C PRO A 70 18.67 -3.33 4.71
N PHE A 71 17.55 -2.73 4.32
CA PHE A 71 16.65 -3.21 3.29
C PHE A 71 15.94 -2.07 2.58
N ASN A 72 15.65 -2.27 1.29
CA ASN A 72 14.91 -1.32 0.49
C ASN A 72 13.40 -1.53 0.70
N THR A 73 12.77 -0.60 1.42
CA THR A 73 11.34 -0.62 1.73
C THR A 73 10.45 -0.58 0.48
N GLU A 74 10.82 0.19 -0.55
CA GLU A 74 10.08 0.26 -1.82
C GLU A 74 10.05 -1.10 -2.52
N LYS A 75 11.21 -1.77 -2.56
CA LYS A 75 11.33 -3.12 -3.15
C LYS A 75 10.42 -4.12 -2.42
N ILE A 76 10.48 -4.14 -1.09
CA ILE A 76 9.67 -5.06 -0.27
C ILE A 76 8.17 -4.78 -0.45
N ALA A 77 7.77 -3.51 -0.43
CA ALA A 77 6.38 -3.12 -0.65
C ALA A 77 5.89 -3.54 -2.04
N GLY A 78 6.70 -3.34 -3.08
CA GLY A 78 6.39 -3.75 -4.45
C GLY A 78 6.21 -5.27 -4.58
N GLU A 79 7.10 -6.05 -3.98
CA GLU A 79 7.01 -7.52 -3.97
C GLU A 79 5.72 -8.02 -3.30
N ILE A 80 5.37 -7.46 -2.14
CA ILE A 80 4.14 -7.83 -1.40
C ILE A 80 2.89 -7.48 -2.20
N LEU A 81 2.83 -6.26 -2.78
CA LEU A 81 1.68 -5.82 -3.57
C LEU A 81 1.51 -6.68 -4.83
N SER A 82 2.61 -7.02 -5.50
CA SER A 82 2.59 -7.90 -6.67
C SER A 82 2.09 -9.30 -6.32
N ALA A 83 2.62 -9.90 -5.25
CA ALA A 83 2.18 -11.21 -4.77
C ALA A 83 0.70 -11.21 -4.40
N LYS A 84 0.22 -10.14 -3.75
CA LYS A 84 -1.20 -9.97 -3.40
C LYS A 84 -2.09 -9.89 -4.63
N ALA A 85 -1.69 -9.12 -5.66
CA ALA A 85 -2.43 -9.02 -6.91
C ALA A 85 -2.48 -10.37 -7.67
N MET A 86 -1.39 -11.13 -7.65
CA MET A 86 -1.32 -12.45 -8.30
C MET A 86 -2.16 -13.51 -7.58
N ALA A 87 -2.37 -13.38 -6.27
CA ALA A 87 -3.21 -14.27 -5.49
C ALA A 87 -4.71 -14.00 -5.66
N GLU A 88 -5.09 -12.85 -6.22
CA GLU A 88 -6.48 -12.48 -6.42
C GLU A 88 -7.08 -13.28 -7.59
N THR A 89 -8.19 -13.97 -7.33
CA THR A 89 -8.90 -14.74 -8.34
C THR A 89 -10.10 -13.94 -8.85
N PHE A 90 -10.05 -13.50 -10.11
CA PHE A 90 -11.15 -12.79 -10.74
C PHE A 90 -12.11 -13.79 -11.39
N THR A 91 -13.35 -13.83 -10.92
CA THR A 91 -14.44 -14.53 -11.61
C THR A 91 -15.00 -13.62 -12.70
N LEU A 92 -14.68 -13.91 -13.96
CA LEU A 92 -15.31 -13.25 -15.09
C LEU A 92 -16.66 -13.91 -15.36
N CYS A 93 -17.73 -13.11 -15.35
CA CYS A 93 -19.03 -13.55 -15.83
C CYS A 93 -18.96 -13.74 -17.34
N GLN A 94 -19.71 -14.72 -17.87
CA GLN A 94 -19.88 -14.78 -19.32
C GLN A 94 -20.58 -13.51 -19.80
N GLU A 95 -19.95 -12.82 -20.75
CA GLU A 95 -20.58 -11.73 -21.48
C GLU A 95 -21.63 -12.28 -22.45
N SER A 96 -22.65 -11.46 -22.70
CA SER A 96 -23.64 -11.78 -23.73
C SER A 96 -23.01 -11.62 -25.10
N TYR A 97 -23.34 -12.52 -26.03
CA TYR A 97 -22.92 -12.36 -27.42
C TYR A 97 -23.54 -11.09 -28.02
N ILE A 98 -22.71 -10.26 -28.64
CA ILE A 98 -23.10 -9.07 -29.39
C ILE A 98 -22.63 -9.25 -30.83
N ASP A 99 -23.51 -9.01 -31.80
CA ASP A 99 -23.18 -9.01 -33.23
C ASP A 99 -22.65 -7.62 -33.63
N ASP A 100 -21.47 -7.27 -33.12
CA ASP A 100 -20.82 -5.95 -33.29
C ASP A 100 -19.93 -5.85 -34.54
N ILE A 101 -19.75 -6.97 -35.26
CA ILE A 101 -18.93 -7.02 -36.46
C ILE A 101 -19.84 -6.88 -37.69
N PRO A 102 -19.74 -5.80 -38.48
CA PRO A 102 -20.65 -5.54 -39.61
C PRO A 102 -20.39 -6.43 -40.84
N PHE A 103 -19.70 -7.56 -40.67
CA PHE A 103 -19.38 -8.51 -41.72
C PHE A 103 -19.15 -9.91 -41.15
N ASP A 104 -19.42 -10.93 -41.97
CA ASP A 104 -19.14 -12.32 -41.60
C ASP A 104 -17.64 -12.63 -41.75
N THR A 105 -16.97 -12.83 -40.61
CA THR A 105 -15.54 -13.17 -40.52
C THR A 105 -15.22 -14.48 -41.23
N LYS A 106 -16.14 -15.45 -41.24
CA LYS A 106 -15.98 -16.75 -41.94
C LYS A 106 -15.90 -16.54 -43.45
N ILE A 107 -16.74 -15.66 -43.99
CA ILE A 107 -16.73 -15.33 -45.42
C ILE A 107 -15.40 -14.67 -45.80
N ILE A 108 -14.91 -13.73 -44.99
CA ILE A 108 -13.62 -13.06 -45.24
C ILE A 108 -12.47 -14.06 -45.19
N ALA A 109 -12.42 -14.92 -44.16
CA ALA A 109 -11.40 -15.96 -44.03
C ALA A 109 -11.38 -16.92 -45.22
N TYR A 110 -12.56 -17.38 -45.67
CA TYR A 110 -12.68 -18.25 -46.84
C TYR A 110 -12.17 -17.57 -48.13
N ARG A 111 -12.54 -16.29 -48.34
CA ARG A 111 -12.05 -15.49 -49.48
C ARG A 111 -10.53 -15.36 -49.47
N TYR A 112 -9.94 -15.11 -48.30
CA TYR A 112 -8.48 -14.98 -48.16
C TYR A 112 -7.76 -16.29 -48.53
N LEU A 113 -8.19 -17.42 -47.95
CA LEU A 113 -7.60 -18.74 -48.23
C LEU A 113 -7.73 -19.12 -49.71
N SER A 114 -8.90 -18.87 -50.30
CA SER A 114 -9.15 -19.11 -51.73
C SER A 114 -8.24 -18.27 -52.62
N ARG A 115 -7.97 -17.01 -52.27
CA ARG A 115 -7.03 -16.18 -53.03
C ARG A 115 -5.59 -16.67 -52.89
N LYS A 116 -5.16 -17.06 -51.69
CA LYS A 116 -3.80 -17.57 -51.42
C LYS A 116 -3.53 -18.85 -52.21
N THR A 117 -4.47 -19.79 -52.21
CA THR A 117 -4.35 -21.06 -52.97
C THR A 117 -4.29 -20.80 -54.47
N ASN A 118 -5.19 -19.97 -55.01
CA ASN A 118 -5.20 -19.63 -56.44
C ASN A 118 -3.92 -18.89 -56.88
N ALA A 119 -3.42 -17.95 -56.08
CA ALA A 119 -2.17 -17.25 -56.39
C ALA A 119 -0.97 -18.21 -56.46
N ASN A 120 -0.89 -19.16 -55.52
CA ASN A 120 0.15 -20.19 -55.51
C ASN A 120 0.07 -21.10 -56.75
N SER A 121 -1.13 -21.58 -57.09
CA SER A 121 -1.36 -22.42 -58.28
C SER A 121 -1.01 -21.70 -59.59
N SER A 122 -1.33 -20.41 -59.72
CA SER A 122 -0.98 -19.62 -60.91
C SER A 122 0.53 -19.42 -61.07
N SER A 123 1.25 -19.30 -59.93
CA SER A 123 2.69 -19.08 -59.91
C SER A 123 3.43 -20.35 -60.34
N ILE A 124 2.95 -21.51 -59.87
CA ILE A 124 3.46 -22.84 -60.27
C ILE A 124 3.18 -23.09 -61.76
N LEU A 125 1.97 -22.81 -62.24
CA LEU A 125 1.63 -22.96 -63.66
C LEU A 125 2.49 -22.05 -64.55
N ARG A 126 2.73 -20.80 -64.17
CA ARG A 126 3.66 -19.93 -64.89
C ARG A 126 5.07 -20.52 -64.92
N PHE A 127 5.58 -20.98 -63.78
CA PHE A 127 6.91 -21.58 -63.72
C PHE A 127 7.02 -22.80 -64.65
N ILE A 128 6.07 -23.73 -64.61
CA ILE A 128 6.06 -24.92 -65.48
C ILE A 128 6.01 -24.53 -66.97
N VAL A 129 5.16 -23.57 -67.34
CA VAL A 129 5.01 -23.12 -68.73
C VAL A 129 6.28 -22.41 -69.25
N PHE A 130 6.99 -21.67 -68.41
CA PHE A 130 8.19 -20.92 -68.81
C PHE A 130 9.50 -21.70 -68.66
N SER A 131 9.56 -22.74 -67.83
CA SER A 131 10.76 -23.58 -67.62
C SER A 131 10.80 -24.85 -68.48
N GLY A 132 9.74 -25.14 -69.25
CA GLY A 132 9.66 -26.28 -70.17
C GLY A 132 10.07 -26.00 -71.62
N LYS A 133 10.81 -24.91 -71.87
CA LYS A 133 11.43 -24.59 -73.17
C LYS A 133 12.95 -24.67 -73.08
#